data_AF-A0A6A9SH41-F1
#
_entry.id   AF-A0A6A9SH41-F1
#
_cell.length_a   1.000
_cell.length_b   1.000
_cell.length_c   1.000
_cell.angle_alpha   90.00
_cell.angle_beta   90.00
_cell.angle_gamma   90.00
#
_symmetry.space_group_name_H-M   'P 1'
#
loop_
_entity.id
_entity.type
_entity.pdbx_description
1 polymer ?
#
loop_
_entity_poly.entity_id
_entity_poly.type
_entity_poly.pdbx_seq_one_letter_code
_entity_poly.pdbx_strand_id
1 'polypeptide(L)'
;MDSSDARVDDGYGGQFPAVFETGATVLVATAGPPTDYDVGLEALATFGTGSDTAVVVTAATPATRTIEAFAARTGVSERPALKLVDATGTRPAYGAPYDEIPVLSTTGPGDLERLLVALADLTDRSIQSPARRHLVVRDLSPILDTATVERVTTVLERVRSFRTASGLCLFGFDYTNHDEATLAALAEHVDGVLWAHDLAADQPTLDYEPTTQH
;
A
#
# COMPACT_ATOMS: atom_id res chain seq x y z
N MET A 1 42.61 24.34 10.10
CA MET A 1 41.31 24.68 9.52
C MET A 1 41.04 23.60 8.49
N ASP A 2 40.39 22.53 8.92
CA ASP A 2 39.97 21.45 8.05
C ASP A 2 38.50 21.23 8.38
N SER A 3 37.64 21.94 7.65
CA SER A 3 36.19 21.83 7.78
C SER A 3 35.78 20.64 6.93
N SER A 4 35.61 19.50 7.60
CA SER A 4 34.89 18.35 7.09
C SER A 4 33.47 18.80 6.73
N ASP A 5 33.23 18.91 5.43
CA ASP A 5 31.92 19.17 4.84
C ASP A 5 31.04 17.93 5.10
N ALA A 6 30.15 18.04 6.08
CA ALA A 6 29.15 17.03 6.35
C ALA A 6 28.19 17.00 5.16
N ARG A 7 28.33 15.99 4.30
CA ARG A 7 27.30 15.61 3.35
C ARG A 7 26.03 15.36 4.16
N VAL A 8 25.07 16.27 4.03
CA VAL A 8 23.68 16.02 4.38
C VAL A 8 23.24 14.93 3.40
N ASP A 9 23.01 13.75 3.95
CA ASP A 9 22.37 12.64 3.26
C ASP A 9 20.93 13.07 3.01
N ASP A 10 20.66 13.59 1.82
CA ASP A 10 19.32 13.89 1.33
C ASP A 10 18.59 12.55 1.15
N GLY A 11 18.05 12.03 2.25
CA GLY A 11 17.38 10.74 2.30
C GLY A 11 16.27 10.64 1.26
N TYR A 12 16.22 9.49 0.58
CA TYR A 12 15.15 8.77 -0.14
C TYR A 12 13.95 9.49 -0.82
N GLY A 13 13.62 10.75 -0.52
CA GLY A 13 12.49 11.51 -1.05
C GLY A 13 12.64 11.99 -2.49
N GLY A 14 13.82 11.86 -3.11
CA GLY A 14 14.07 12.30 -4.49
C GLY A 14 13.50 11.39 -5.59
N GLN A 15 13.01 10.19 -5.24
CA GLN A 15 12.61 9.16 -6.22
C GLN A 15 11.09 9.09 -6.43
N PHE A 16 10.30 9.48 -5.42
CA PHE A 16 8.86 9.42 -5.52
C PHE A 16 8.31 10.68 -6.22
N PRO A 17 7.36 10.53 -7.16
CA PRO A 17 6.71 11.68 -7.77
C PRO A 17 5.93 12.49 -6.74
N ALA A 18 5.89 13.82 -6.90
CA ALA A 18 5.24 14.75 -5.97
C ALA A 18 3.75 14.46 -5.68
N VAL A 19 3.09 13.67 -6.54
CA VAL A 19 1.71 13.21 -6.35
C VAL A 19 1.49 12.41 -5.05
N PHE A 20 2.55 11.84 -4.48
CA PHE A 20 2.50 11.13 -3.19
C PHE A 20 2.25 12.08 -2.01
N GLU A 21 2.51 13.38 -2.16
CA GLU A 21 2.26 14.38 -1.12
C GLU A 21 0.79 14.86 -1.10
N THR A 22 0.02 14.58 -2.15
CA THR A 22 -1.33 15.14 -2.34
C THR A 22 -2.45 14.25 -1.81
N GLY A 23 -2.15 13.01 -1.41
CA GLY A 23 -3.16 12.00 -1.03
C GLY A 23 -3.81 11.29 -2.23
N ALA A 24 -3.15 11.34 -3.39
CA ALA A 24 -3.58 10.65 -4.59
C ALA A 24 -3.70 9.14 -4.40
N THR A 25 -4.60 8.58 -5.20
CA THR A 25 -4.80 7.14 -5.40
C THR A 25 -3.94 6.72 -6.57
N VAL A 26 -3.01 5.80 -6.33
CA VAL A 26 -2.05 5.40 -7.34
C VAL A 26 -2.08 3.89 -7.49
N LEU A 27 -2.22 3.43 -8.73
CA LEU A 27 -1.98 2.04 -9.09
C LEU A 27 -0.47 1.88 -9.35
N VAL A 28 0.20 1.01 -8.60
CA VAL A 28 1.62 0.71 -8.77
C VAL A 28 1.74 -0.51 -9.67
N ALA A 29 2.11 -0.28 -10.92
CA ALA A 29 2.24 -1.31 -11.94
C ALA A 29 3.69 -1.84 -12.01
N THR A 30 3.86 -3.15 -11.84
CA THR A 30 5.17 -3.82 -11.76
C THR A 30 5.29 -4.97 -12.75
N ALA A 31 6.52 -5.26 -13.20
CA ALA A 31 6.82 -6.45 -14.00
C ALA A 31 7.10 -7.64 -13.08
N GLY A 32 6.08 -8.44 -12.76
CA GLY A 32 6.17 -9.47 -11.73
C GLY A 32 5.56 -9.02 -10.39
N PRO A 33 5.74 -9.82 -9.32
CA PRO A 33 5.06 -9.61 -8.05
C PRO A 33 5.34 -8.21 -7.44
N PRO A 34 4.30 -7.39 -7.16
CA PRO A 34 4.50 -6.06 -6.59
C PRO A 34 5.22 -6.06 -5.23
N THR A 35 5.12 -7.18 -4.50
CA THR A 35 5.82 -7.40 -3.23
C THR A 35 7.34 -7.44 -3.34
N ASP A 36 7.88 -7.70 -4.53
CA ASP A 36 9.33 -7.70 -4.76
C ASP A 36 9.88 -6.26 -4.89
N TYR A 37 9.05 -5.35 -5.40
CA TYR A 37 9.37 -3.92 -5.55
C TYR A 37 9.08 -3.12 -4.27
N ASP A 38 8.05 -3.52 -3.55
CA ASP A 38 7.73 -3.08 -2.20
C ASP A 38 7.51 -1.55 -2.04
N VAL A 39 7.22 -0.89 -3.16
CA VAL A 39 7.01 0.56 -3.33
C VAL A 39 6.05 1.13 -2.29
N GLY A 40 4.96 0.40 -2.00
CA GLY A 40 3.96 0.86 -1.03
C GLY A 40 4.49 0.99 0.39
N LEU A 41 5.35 0.05 0.81
CA LEU A 41 5.97 0.09 2.14
C LEU A 41 7.10 1.14 2.19
N GLU A 42 7.85 1.31 1.11
CA GLU A 42 8.84 2.40 0.99
C GLU A 42 8.18 3.78 1.05
N ALA A 43 7.06 3.97 0.35
CA ALA A 43 6.30 5.21 0.39
C ALA A 43 5.77 5.51 1.81
N LEU A 44 5.28 4.50 2.53
CA LEU A 44 4.85 4.66 3.92
C LEU A 44 6.00 5.05 4.85
N ALA A 45 7.19 4.49 4.64
CA ALA A 45 8.39 4.83 5.40
C ALA A 45 8.90 6.24 5.07
N THR A 46 8.76 6.67 3.82
CA THR A 46 9.23 7.98 3.32
C THR A 46 8.31 9.13 3.72
N PHE A 47 6.99 8.94 3.57
CA PHE A 47 6.00 10.03 3.71
C PHE A 47 5.16 9.97 4.99
N GLY A 48 5.14 8.82 5.67
CA GLY A 48 4.41 8.65 6.92
C GLY A 48 5.18 9.24 8.11
N THR A 49 4.45 9.62 9.15
CA THR A 49 5.00 10.18 10.39
C THR A 49 4.52 9.39 11.61
N GLY A 50 5.10 9.65 12.79
CA GLY A 50 4.74 8.97 14.04
C GLY A 50 3.29 9.19 14.49
N SER A 51 2.65 10.26 14.03
CA SER A 51 1.23 10.50 14.29
C SER A 51 0.29 9.74 13.34
N ASP A 52 0.78 9.37 12.16
CA ASP A 52 -0.01 8.79 11.10
C ASP A 52 -0.38 7.32 11.40
N THR A 53 -1.36 6.78 10.69
CA THR A 53 -1.72 5.36 10.73
C THR A 53 -1.63 4.77 9.33
N ALA A 54 -1.03 3.60 9.18
CA ALA A 54 -0.97 2.87 7.91
C ALA A 54 -1.80 1.60 8.02
N VAL A 55 -2.84 1.48 7.20
CA VAL A 55 -3.61 0.25 7.04
C VAL A 55 -3.09 -0.47 5.80
N VAL A 56 -2.55 -1.67 5.97
CA VAL A 56 -1.96 -2.46 4.88
C VAL A 56 -2.75 -3.74 4.66
N VAL A 57 -3.22 -3.95 3.44
CA VAL A 57 -3.86 -5.19 3.00
C VAL A 57 -2.83 -6.05 2.28
N THR A 58 -2.74 -7.31 2.66
CA THR A 58 -1.88 -8.29 1.99
C THR A 58 -2.66 -9.54 1.62
N ALA A 59 -2.49 -10.02 0.38
CA ALA A 59 -3.21 -11.19 -0.14
C ALA A 59 -2.26 -12.28 -0.69
N ALA A 60 -1.04 -11.91 -1.07
CA ALA A 60 -0.02 -12.84 -1.55
C ALA A 60 0.92 -13.33 -0.43
N THR A 61 1.28 -12.42 0.48
CA THR A 61 2.30 -12.65 1.52
C THR A 61 1.68 -12.51 2.91
N PRO A 62 1.95 -13.39 3.88
CA PRO A 62 1.36 -13.28 5.23
C PRO A 62 1.69 -11.95 5.93
N ALA A 63 0.83 -11.53 6.85
CA ALA A 63 1.02 -10.28 7.59
C ALA A 63 2.35 -10.21 8.35
N THR A 64 2.84 -11.33 8.89
CA THR A 64 4.13 -11.37 9.62
C THR A 64 5.31 -10.95 8.75
N ARG A 65 5.34 -11.42 7.50
CA ARG A 65 6.37 -11.02 6.52
C ARG A 65 6.27 -9.55 6.14
N THR A 66 5.04 -9.03 6.06
CA THR A 66 4.81 -7.60 5.81
C THR A 66 5.31 -6.73 6.96
N ILE A 67 5.07 -7.17 8.20
CA ILE A 67 5.57 -6.51 9.42
C ILE A 67 7.11 -6.51 9.43
N GLU A 68 7.73 -7.67 9.19
CA GLU A 68 9.19 -7.81 9.10
C GLU A 68 9.77 -6.88 8.03
N ALA A 69 9.18 -6.85 6.84
CA ALA A 69 9.61 -6.00 5.73
C ALA A 69 9.50 -4.50 6.10
N PHE A 70 8.40 -4.08 6.73
CA PHE A 70 8.24 -2.68 7.12
C PHE A 70 9.19 -2.28 8.25
N ALA A 71 9.46 -3.17 9.20
CA ALA A 71 10.42 -2.95 10.29
C ALA A 71 11.86 -2.82 9.78
N ALA A 72 12.24 -3.63 8.79
CA ALA A 72 13.60 -3.68 8.23
C ALA A 72 14.05 -2.39 7.53
N ARG A 73 13.11 -1.54 7.13
CA ARG A 73 13.43 -0.22 6.54
C ARG A 73 14.15 0.61 7.60
N THR A 74 15.40 1.01 7.38
CA THR A 74 16.21 1.76 8.36
C THR A 74 16.15 3.26 8.09
N GLY A 75 16.51 4.10 9.07
CA GLY A 75 16.67 5.56 8.86
C GLY A 75 15.44 6.43 9.15
N VAL A 76 14.27 5.82 9.40
CA VAL A 76 13.04 6.55 9.72
C VAL A 76 12.77 6.48 11.23
N SER A 77 12.97 7.60 11.93
CA SER A 77 12.78 7.72 13.39
C SER A 77 11.32 7.78 13.81
N GLU A 78 10.43 8.21 12.92
CA GLU A 78 9.00 8.32 13.19
C GLU A 78 8.21 7.66 12.05
N ARG A 79 7.45 6.60 12.36
CA ARG A 79 6.68 5.83 11.37
C ARG A 79 5.21 5.78 11.71
N PRO A 80 4.33 5.65 10.71
CA PRO A 80 2.92 5.47 10.96
C PRO A 80 2.68 4.20 11.78
N ALA A 81 1.71 4.27 12.70
CA ALA A 81 1.22 3.09 13.41
C ALA A 81 0.63 2.09 12.40
N LEU A 82 1.25 0.91 12.30
CA LEU A 82 0.86 -0.11 11.32
C LEU A 82 -0.35 -0.92 11.80
N LYS A 83 -1.27 -1.20 10.88
CA LYS A 83 -2.40 -2.12 11.04
C LYS A 83 -2.52 -2.96 9.77
N LEU A 84 -2.87 -4.24 9.89
CA LEU A 84 -2.94 -5.12 8.72
C LEU A 84 -4.27 -5.85 8.58
N VAL A 85 -4.67 -6.04 7.33
CA VAL A 85 -5.63 -7.08 6.92
C VAL A 85 -4.86 -8.16 6.18
N ASP A 86 -4.82 -9.36 6.77
CA ASP A 86 -4.25 -10.56 6.16
C ASP A 86 -5.33 -11.31 5.39
N ALA A 87 -5.35 -11.13 4.07
CA ALA A 87 -6.27 -11.79 3.16
C ALA A 87 -5.68 -13.07 2.55
N THR A 88 -4.54 -13.58 3.03
CA THR A 88 -3.93 -14.80 2.47
C THR A 88 -4.73 -16.07 2.78
N GLY A 89 -5.64 -16.02 3.76
CA GLY A 89 -6.38 -17.20 4.26
C GLY A 89 -5.52 -18.16 5.10
N THR A 90 -4.27 -17.81 5.39
CA THR A 90 -3.35 -18.67 6.16
C THR A 90 -3.53 -18.59 7.67
N ARG A 91 -4.22 -17.55 8.16
CA ARG A 91 -4.54 -17.36 9.57
C ARG A 91 -6.00 -17.70 9.85
N PRO A 92 -6.33 -18.33 11.00
CA PRO A 92 -7.72 -18.42 11.45
C PRO A 92 -8.35 -17.03 11.50
N ALA A 93 -9.61 -16.89 11.10
CA ALA A 93 -10.32 -15.62 10.90
C ALA A 93 -10.56 -14.76 12.18
N TYR A 94 -9.77 -14.95 13.24
CA TYR A 94 -9.78 -14.18 14.47
C TYR A 94 -8.34 -13.95 14.91
N GLY A 95 -7.77 -12.79 14.54
CA GLY A 95 -6.51 -12.31 15.09
C GLY A 95 -6.69 -11.93 16.56
N ALA A 96 -5.68 -12.18 17.40
CA ALA A 96 -5.67 -11.71 18.77
C ALA A 96 -5.52 -10.18 18.76
N PRO A 97 -6.50 -9.39 19.23
CA PRO A 97 -6.44 -7.92 19.21
C PRO A 97 -5.42 -7.31 20.20
N TYR A 98 -4.47 -8.12 20.70
CA TYR A 98 -3.48 -7.75 21.72
C TYR A 98 -2.03 -7.78 21.20
N ASP A 99 -1.81 -8.09 19.92
CA ASP A 99 -0.50 -7.90 19.32
C ASP A 99 -0.22 -6.39 19.16
N GLU A 100 1.05 -5.99 19.32
CA GLU A 100 1.52 -4.60 19.20
C GLU A 100 1.10 -3.95 17.86
N ILE A 101 0.96 -4.77 16.83
CA ILE A 101 0.45 -4.41 15.51
C ILE A 101 -0.88 -5.14 15.30
N PRO A 102 -2.03 -4.43 15.24
CA PRO A 102 -3.32 -5.05 14.99
C PRO A 102 -3.39 -5.75 13.63
N VAL A 103 -3.73 -7.04 13.64
CA VAL A 103 -3.94 -7.84 12.41
C VAL A 103 -5.33 -8.49 12.45
N LEU A 104 -6.15 -8.22 11.44
CA LEU A 104 -7.38 -8.97 11.17
C LEU A 104 -7.19 -9.85 9.94
N SER A 105 -7.84 -11.01 9.89
CA SER A 105 -7.68 -11.96 8.79
C SER A 105 -9.00 -12.28 8.10
N THR A 106 -8.97 -12.42 6.78
CA THR A 106 -10.11 -12.94 6.01
C THR A 106 -9.94 -14.45 5.78
N THR A 107 -10.93 -15.08 5.14
CA THR A 107 -10.82 -16.50 4.76
C THR A 107 -9.95 -16.75 3.52
N GLY A 108 -9.57 -15.68 2.80
CA GLY A 108 -8.77 -15.72 1.59
C GLY A 108 -8.96 -14.47 0.72
N PRO A 109 -8.23 -14.36 -0.41
CA PRO A 109 -8.21 -13.16 -1.24
C PRO A 109 -9.57 -12.78 -1.84
N GLY A 110 -10.41 -13.80 -2.13
CA GLY A 110 -11.74 -13.60 -2.72
C GLY A 110 -12.83 -13.20 -1.72
N ASP A 111 -12.54 -13.15 -0.41
CA ASP A 111 -13.50 -12.78 0.63
C ASP A 111 -13.57 -11.25 0.80
N LEU A 112 -14.05 -10.59 -0.26
CA LEU A 112 -14.14 -9.13 -0.36
C LEU A 112 -15.04 -8.51 0.71
N GLU A 113 -16.08 -9.22 1.14
CA GLU A 113 -16.99 -8.75 2.19
C GLU A 113 -16.26 -8.71 3.54
N ARG A 114 -15.55 -9.79 3.92
CA ARG A 114 -14.73 -9.76 5.13
C ARG A 114 -13.59 -8.76 5.06
N LEU A 115 -13.00 -8.54 3.89
CA LEU A 115 -12.00 -7.51 3.70
C LEU A 115 -12.55 -6.12 4.08
N LEU A 116 -13.74 -5.76 3.59
CA LEU A 116 -14.39 -4.48 3.92
C LEU A 116 -14.72 -4.37 5.41
N VAL A 117 -15.21 -5.45 6.04
CA VAL A 117 -15.49 -5.47 7.49
C VAL A 117 -14.20 -5.28 8.29
N ALA A 118 -13.13 -5.98 7.95
CA ALA A 118 -11.84 -5.85 8.62
C ALA A 118 -11.25 -4.43 8.49
N LEU A 119 -11.37 -3.82 7.31
CA LEU A 119 -10.96 -2.44 7.10
C LEU A 119 -11.77 -1.45 7.95
N ALA A 120 -13.09 -1.63 8.02
CA ALA A 120 -13.94 -0.83 8.90
C ALA A 120 -13.52 -0.95 10.36
N ASP A 121 -13.34 -2.17 10.87
CA ASP A 121 -12.94 -2.41 12.27
C ASP A 121 -11.59 -1.79 12.64
N LEU A 122 -10.62 -1.79 11.71
CA LEU A 122 -9.30 -1.19 11.93
C LEU A 122 -9.32 0.34 11.87
N THR A 123 -10.29 0.92 11.16
CA THR A 123 -10.38 2.37 10.92
C THR A 123 -11.34 3.10 11.85
N ASP A 124 -12.42 2.45 12.29
CA ASP A 124 -13.44 3.01 13.20
C ASP A 124 -12.90 3.21 14.63
N ARG A 125 -11.87 2.42 15.01
CA ARG A 125 -11.24 2.48 16.35
C ARG A 125 -10.29 3.67 16.56
N SER A 126 -10.10 4.54 15.57
CA SER A 126 -9.19 5.68 15.67
C SER A 126 -9.96 6.97 15.94
N ILE A 127 -10.05 7.35 17.22
CA ILE A 127 -10.55 8.64 17.70
C ILE A 127 -9.89 9.77 16.92
N GLN A 128 -10.71 10.64 16.33
CA GLN A 128 -10.51 12.05 15.94
C GLN A 128 -9.10 12.66 16.04
N SER A 129 -8.08 12.02 15.46
CA SER A 129 -6.77 12.63 15.28
C SER A 129 -6.74 13.30 13.91
N PRO A 130 -6.20 14.53 13.77
CA PRO A 130 -5.96 15.14 12.46
C PRO A 130 -4.87 14.41 11.65
N ALA A 131 -4.29 13.34 12.19
CA ALA A 131 -3.24 12.57 11.55
C ALA A 131 -3.71 11.83 10.30
N ARG A 132 -2.78 11.66 9.35
CA ARG A 132 -3.07 11.01 8.08
C ARG A 132 -3.26 9.53 8.31
N ARG A 133 -4.26 8.98 7.62
CA ARG A 133 -4.47 7.55 7.54
C ARG A 133 -4.19 7.11 6.11
N HIS A 134 -3.17 6.28 5.95
CA HIS A 134 -2.72 5.73 4.69
C HIS A 134 -3.36 4.35 4.46
N LEU A 135 -3.57 3.99 3.20
CA LEU A 135 -4.04 2.67 2.78
C LEU A 135 -3.10 2.12 1.71
N VAL A 136 -2.61 0.90 1.90
CA VAL A 136 -1.81 0.19 0.89
C VAL A 136 -2.38 -1.21 0.70
N VAL A 137 -2.79 -1.55 -0.52
CA VAL A 137 -3.01 -2.95 -0.91
C VAL A 137 -1.77 -3.41 -1.63
N ARG A 138 -1.01 -4.32 -1.01
CA ARG A 138 0.32 -4.68 -1.50
C ARG A 138 0.30 -5.34 -2.87
N ASP A 139 -0.72 -6.14 -3.13
CA ASP A 139 -0.85 -6.91 -4.36
C ASP A 139 -2.32 -7.26 -4.61
N LEU A 140 -2.86 -6.78 -5.73
CA LEU A 140 -4.22 -7.07 -6.18
C LEU A 140 -4.33 -8.41 -6.91
N SER A 141 -3.24 -9.00 -7.40
CA SER A 141 -3.29 -10.19 -8.26
C SER A 141 -4.03 -11.38 -7.62
N PRO A 142 -3.77 -11.75 -6.35
CA PRO A 142 -4.53 -12.84 -5.71
C PRO A 142 -6.04 -12.56 -5.58
N ILE A 143 -6.41 -11.29 -5.47
CA ILE A 143 -7.82 -10.88 -5.39
C ILE A 143 -8.46 -10.99 -6.79
N LEU A 144 -7.77 -10.51 -7.82
CA LEU A 144 -8.20 -10.60 -9.23
C LEU A 144 -8.29 -12.05 -9.74
N ASP A 145 -7.46 -12.96 -9.21
CA ASP A 145 -7.52 -14.38 -9.54
C ASP A 145 -8.78 -15.07 -9.02
N THR A 146 -9.46 -14.48 -8.03
CA THR A 146 -10.59 -15.09 -7.31
C THR A 146 -11.89 -14.29 -7.43
N ALA A 147 -11.84 -13.05 -7.93
CA ALA A 147 -12.98 -12.17 -8.12
C ALA A 147 -12.92 -11.48 -9.49
N THR A 148 -14.09 -11.14 -10.05
CA THR A 148 -14.13 -10.40 -11.33
C THR A 148 -13.59 -8.98 -11.17
N VAL A 149 -13.05 -8.42 -12.25
CA VAL A 149 -12.50 -7.06 -12.27
C VAL A 149 -13.54 -6.04 -11.79
N GLU A 150 -14.80 -6.17 -12.18
CA GLU A 150 -15.87 -5.25 -11.76
C GLU A 150 -16.15 -5.32 -10.25
N ARG A 151 -16.02 -6.50 -9.64
CA ARG A 151 -16.12 -6.64 -8.19
C ARG A 151 -14.93 -6.01 -7.49
N VAL A 152 -13.72 -6.19 -8.03
CA VAL A 152 -12.51 -5.57 -7.48
C VAL A 152 -12.59 -4.06 -7.58
N THR A 153 -12.94 -3.47 -8.72
CA THR A 153 -13.06 -2.01 -8.89
C THR A 153 -14.14 -1.43 -7.99
N THR A 154 -15.29 -2.10 -7.84
CA THR A 154 -16.33 -1.70 -6.88
C THR A 154 -15.82 -1.66 -5.44
N VAL A 155 -14.97 -2.62 -5.07
CA VAL A 155 -14.33 -2.64 -3.74
C VAL A 155 -13.26 -1.56 -3.64
N LEU A 156 -12.46 -1.32 -4.68
CA LEU A 156 -11.45 -0.25 -4.71
C LEU A 156 -12.08 1.11 -4.39
N GLU A 157 -13.21 1.44 -5.02
CA GLU A 157 -13.91 2.70 -4.71
C GLU A 157 -14.37 2.79 -3.26
N ARG A 158 -14.84 1.68 -2.68
CA ARG A 158 -15.22 1.65 -1.26
C ARG A 158 -14.02 1.78 -0.34
N VAL A 159 -12.90 1.12 -0.64
CA VAL A 159 -11.74 1.15 0.26
C VAL A 159 -11.06 2.52 0.29
N ARG A 160 -11.22 3.35 -0.76
CA ARG A 160 -10.77 4.76 -0.74
C ARG A 160 -11.36 5.55 0.43
N SER A 161 -12.56 5.19 0.91
CA SER A 161 -13.18 5.86 2.08
C SER A 161 -12.50 5.55 3.42
N PHE A 162 -11.67 4.50 3.48
CA PHE A 162 -10.98 4.11 4.72
C PHE A 162 -9.72 4.91 4.99
N ARG A 163 -9.25 5.75 4.06
CA ARG A 163 -8.11 6.65 4.26
C ARG A 163 -8.55 8.09 4.53
N THR A 164 -7.65 8.94 5.00
CA THR A 164 -7.87 10.40 5.01
C THR A 164 -7.60 11.00 3.63
N ALA A 165 -8.16 12.18 3.36
CA ALA A 165 -7.98 12.86 2.07
C ALA A 165 -6.50 13.09 1.68
N SER A 166 -5.63 13.39 2.65
CA SER A 166 -4.19 13.57 2.45
C SER A 166 -3.35 12.31 2.75
N GLY A 167 -4.00 11.17 2.98
CA GLY A 167 -3.32 9.89 3.20
C GLY A 167 -2.97 9.22 1.87
N LEU A 168 -1.83 8.54 1.83
CA LEU A 168 -1.44 7.74 0.66
C LEU A 168 -2.49 6.64 0.38
N CYS A 169 -2.76 6.38 -0.90
CA CYS A 169 -3.51 5.21 -1.32
C CYS A 169 -2.82 4.50 -2.48
N LEU A 170 -2.28 3.32 -2.22
CA LEU A 170 -1.48 2.59 -3.19
C LEU A 170 -2.05 1.20 -3.40
N PHE A 171 -2.14 0.79 -4.67
CA PHE A 171 -2.60 -0.55 -5.06
C PHE A 171 -1.53 -1.21 -5.93
N GLY A 172 -0.90 -2.29 -5.47
CA GLY A 172 0.07 -3.03 -6.27
C GLY A 172 -0.60 -3.92 -7.32
N PHE A 173 -0.03 -3.95 -8.52
CA PHE A 173 -0.57 -4.70 -9.66
C PHE A 173 0.55 -5.24 -10.56
N ASP A 174 0.56 -6.55 -10.81
CA ASP A 174 1.46 -7.18 -11.79
C ASP A 174 0.85 -7.09 -13.20
N TYR A 175 1.39 -6.21 -14.04
CA TYR A 175 0.89 -6.03 -15.41
C TYR A 175 1.33 -7.15 -16.35
N THR A 176 2.17 -8.09 -15.89
CA THR A 176 2.57 -9.27 -16.67
C THR A 176 1.69 -10.48 -16.39
N ASN A 177 0.97 -10.49 -15.26
CA ASN A 177 0.04 -11.56 -14.88
C ASN A 177 -1.42 -11.27 -15.29
N HIS A 178 -1.76 -10.02 -15.57
CA HIS A 178 -3.09 -9.60 -16.01
C HIS A 178 -3.03 -8.84 -17.32
N ASP A 179 -4.14 -8.85 -18.06
CA ASP A 179 -4.20 -8.22 -19.38
C ASP A 179 -4.34 -6.69 -19.31
N GLU A 180 -4.10 -6.04 -20.46
CA GLU A 180 -4.23 -4.60 -20.63
C GLU A 180 -5.65 -4.10 -20.33
N ALA A 181 -6.68 -4.92 -20.58
CA ALA A 181 -8.06 -4.59 -20.27
C ALA A 181 -8.30 -4.47 -18.76
N THR A 182 -7.71 -5.37 -17.96
CA THR A 182 -7.75 -5.32 -16.49
C THR A 182 -7.04 -4.08 -15.98
N LEU A 183 -5.84 -3.78 -16.51
CA LEU A 183 -5.12 -2.56 -16.16
C LEU A 183 -5.94 -1.30 -16.46
N ALA A 184 -6.50 -1.20 -17.66
CA ALA A 184 -7.32 -0.06 -18.08
C ALA A 184 -8.55 0.11 -17.16
N ALA A 185 -9.24 -0.98 -16.84
CA ALA A 185 -10.39 -0.94 -15.93
C ALA A 185 -9.99 -0.48 -14.52
N LEU A 186 -8.83 -0.88 -13.99
CA LEU A 186 -8.34 -0.39 -12.70
C LEU A 186 -7.91 1.08 -12.77
N ALA A 187 -7.30 1.50 -13.88
CA ALA A 187 -6.81 2.86 -14.11
C ALA A 187 -7.95 3.91 -14.07
N GLU A 188 -9.16 3.54 -14.48
CA GLU A 188 -10.36 4.39 -14.40
C GLU A 188 -10.74 4.80 -12.97
N HIS A 189 -10.26 4.08 -11.95
CA HIS A 189 -10.62 4.27 -10.53
C HIS A 189 -9.50 4.88 -9.67
N VAL A 190 -8.37 5.24 -10.28
CA VAL A 190 -7.23 5.86 -9.62
C VAL A 190 -6.94 7.23 -10.22
N ASP A 191 -6.04 7.98 -9.58
CA ASP A 191 -5.62 9.32 -10.01
C ASP A 191 -4.36 9.25 -10.90
N GLY A 192 -3.68 8.11 -10.94
CA GLY A 192 -2.56 7.83 -11.83
C GLY A 192 -2.02 6.40 -11.70
N VAL A 193 -1.19 6.03 -12.66
CA VAL A 193 -0.41 4.79 -12.66
C VAL A 193 1.05 5.14 -12.41
N LEU A 194 1.66 4.47 -11.44
CA LEU A 194 3.09 4.51 -11.19
C LEU A 194 3.71 3.23 -11.72
N TRP A 195 4.51 3.37 -12.77
CA TRP A 195 5.27 2.28 -13.35
C TRP A 195 6.57 2.11 -12.57
N ALA A 196 6.80 0.91 -12.01
CA ALA A 196 8.05 0.57 -11.34
C ALA A 196 8.86 -0.41 -12.20
N HIS A 197 10.08 -0.01 -12.52
CA HIS A 197 10.98 -0.72 -13.43
C HIS A 197 12.25 -1.18 -12.70
N ASP A 198 12.96 -2.13 -13.31
CA ASP A 198 14.35 -2.48 -12.99
C ASP A 198 14.65 -2.82 -11.52
N LEU A 199 14.14 -3.95 -11.03
CA LEU A 199 14.51 -4.55 -9.72
C LEU A 199 16.02 -4.83 -9.55
N ALA A 200 16.80 -4.78 -10.61
CA ALA A 200 18.23 -5.12 -10.59
C ALA A 200 19.12 -3.98 -10.08
N ALA A 201 18.63 -2.74 -10.08
CA ALA A 201 19.25 -1.66 -9.33
C ALA A 201 18.72 -1.75 -7.88
N ASP A 202 19.55 -1.47 -6.87
CA ASP A 202 19.17 -1.55 -5.45
C ASP A 202 17.88 -0.75 -5.09
N GLN A 203 17.38 0.08 -6.01
CA GLN A 203 16.09 0.77 -5.97
C GLN A 203 15.42 0.77 -7.36
N PRO A 204 14.10 0.55 -7.46
CA PRO A 204 13.39 0.53 -8.74
C PRO A 204 13.21 1.93 -9.34
N THR A 205 13.34 2.09 -10.66
CA THR A 205 13.01 3.37 -11.32
C THR A 205 11.50 3.57 -11.31
N LEU A 206 11.02 4.78 -11.00
CA LEU A 206 9.60 5.10 -10.87
C LEU A 206 9.17 6.16 -11.90
N ASP A 207 8.19 5.82 -12.73
CA ASP A 207 7.62 6.73 -13.74
C ASP A 207 6.11 6.89 -13.53
N TYR A 208 5.65 8.13 -13.33
CA TYR A 208 4.25 8.43 -13.04
C TYR A 208 3.49 8.96 -14.25
N GLU A 209 2.34 8.35 -14.51
CA GLU A 209 1.40 8.74 -15.54
C GLU A 209 0.04 9.08 -14.90
N PRO A 210 -0.40 10.36 -14.94
CA PRO A 210 -1.72 10.73 -14.42
C PRO A 210 -2.83 10.12 -15.28
N THR A 211 -3.86 9.57 -14.64
CA THR A 211 -5.07 9.15 -15.36
C THR A 211 -5.96 10.38 -15.55
N THR A 212 -6.40 10.59 -16.79
CA THR A 212 -7.29 11.73 -17.09
C THR A 212 -8.67 11.41 -16.52
N GLN A 213 -8.95 11.78 -15.28
CA GLN A 213 -10.32 11.69 -14.77
C GLN A 213 -11.20 12.70 -15.52
N HIS A 214 -12.22 12.19 -16.21
CA HIS A 214 -13.28 12.97 -16.85
C HIS A 214 -14.36 13.39 -15.84
#